data_AF-A0A1H1MP88-F1
#
_entry.id   AF-A0A1H1MP88-F1
#
_cell.length_a   1.000
_cell.length_b   1.000
_cell.length_c   1.000
_cell.angle_alpha   90.00
_cell.angle_beta   90.00
_cell.angle_gamma   90.00
#
_symmetry.space_group_name_H-M   'P 1'
#
loop_
_entity.id
_entity.type
_entity.pdbx_description
1 polymer ?
#
loop_
_entity_poly.entity_id
_entity_poly.type
_entity_poly.pdbx_seq_one_letter_code
_entity_poly.pdbx_strand_id
1 'polypeptide(L)'
;MKTLLSILIIAFISFFQIQAQSQYETGMNKAFDLWSSGESQQAANLFERIASAEENNWLPFYYAAQIKIVESFDMEDVVLKEQQLEKAQELLDKSKANSQPENVENLVMQAMLYTAYITLDPSVYGMKLSGTVTSLYEKALKIAPENPRVVLSKAEWDMGAARFFGEDPGKYCPEVKRSLELFSKFKARSAFYPNWGEGRAKMILQNNCKN
;
A
#
# COMPACT_ATOMS: atom_id res chain seq x y z
N MET A 1 51.62 3.57 30.88
CA MET A 1 51.28 4.53 29.80
C MET A 1 51.00 3.84 28.47
N LYS A 2 51.83 2.88 28.00
CA LYS A 2 51.57 2.14 26.75
C LYS A 2 50.23 1.38 26.74
N THR A 3 49.84 0.79 27.87
CA THR A 3 48.55 0.09 28.05
C THR A 3 47.33 1.03 28.10
N LEU A 4 47.48 2.25 28.61
CA LEU A 4 46.44 3.28 28.61
C LEU A 4 46.23 3.88 27.20
N LEU A 5 47.31 4.00 26.41
CA LEU A 5 47.24 4.45 25.01
C LEU A 5 46.54 3.41 24.13
N SER A 6 46.77 2.11 24.36
CA SER A 6 46.13 1.02 23.62
C SER A 6 44.63 0.90 23.89
N ILE A 7 44.16 1.20 25.12
CA ILE A 7 42.74 1.18 25.47
C ILE A 7 42.01 2.39 24.85
N LEU A 8 42.66 3.55 24.74
CA LEU A 8 42.07 4.74 24.10
C LEU A 8 41.88 4.58 22.59
N ILE A 9 42.77 3.83 21.91
CA ILE A 9 42.70 3.59 20.46
C ILE A 9 41.61 2.57 20.09
N ILE A 10 41.37 1.56 20.94
CA ILE A 10 40.31 0.56 20.73
C ILE A 10 38.91 1.15 21.01
N ALA A 11 38.82 2.10 21.94
CA ALA A 11 37.58 2.83 22.22
C ALA A 11 37.17 3.83 21.11
N PHE A 12 38.12 4.29 20.28
CA PHE A 12 37.82 5.20 19.16
C PHE A 12 37.32 4.50 17.90
N ILE A 13 37.64 3.21 17.73
CA ILE A 13 37.18 2.41 16.56
C ILE A 13 35.73 1.94 16.73
N SER A 14 35.20 1.95 17.96
CA SER A 14 33.84 1.49 18.28
C SER A 14 32.75 2.56 18.11
N PHE A 15 33.09 3.80 17.73
CA PHE A 15 32.14 4.92 17.62
C PHE A 15 31.82 5.39 16.18
N PHE A 16 32.37 4.75 15.14
CA PHE A 16 32.16 5.17 13.74
C PHE A 16 31.48 4.11 12.86
N GLN A 17 30.51 3.36 13.40
CA GLN A 17 29.50 2.72 12.55
C GLN A 17 28.41 3.75 12.23
N ILE A 18 28.79 4.84 11.53
CA ILE A 18 27.81 5.62 10.77
C ILE A 18 27.39 4.67 9.65
N GLN A 19 26.26 3.97 9.80
CA GLN A 19 25.66 3.19 8.71
C GLN A 19 25.40 4.17 7.57
N ALA A 20 26.27 4.16 6.55
CA ALA A 20 25.98 4.86 5.31
C ALA A 20 24.69 4.28 4.75
N GLN A 21 23.66 5.13 4.64
CA GLN A 21 22.39 4.74 4.06
C GLN A 21 22.63 4.30 2.61
N SER A 22 22.06 3.16 2.21
CA SER A 22 22.20 2.68 0.83
C SER A 22 21.56 3.65 -0.16
N GLN A 23 21.98 3.60 -1.44
CA GLN A 23 21.32 4.39 -2.49
C GLN A 23 19.83 4.06 -2.60
N TYR A 24 19.48 2.77 -2.42
CA TYR A 24 18.11 2.29 -2.32
C TYR A 24 17.34 2.99 -1.21
N GLU A 25 17.82 2.90 0.04
CA GLU A 25 17.12 3.49 1.19
C GLU A 25 16.99 5.02 1.04
N THR A 26 18.02 5.68 0.52
CA THR A 26 18.00 7.13 0.25
C THR A 26 16.94 7.47 -0.78
N GLY A 27 16.88 6.71 -1.89
CA GLY A 27 15.87 6.88 -2.93
C GLY A 27 14.46 6.64 -2.43
N MET A 28 14.24 5.58 -1.65
CA MET A 28 12.94 5.24 -1.07
C MET A 28 12.45 6.34 -0.13
N ASN A 29 13.30 6.79 0.81
CA ASN A 29 12.95 7.90 1.70
C ASN A 29 12.57 9.15 0.91
N LYS A 30 13.38 9.52 -0.10
CA LYS A 30 13.09 10.67 -0.95
C LYS A 30 11.75 10.54 -1.67
N ALA A 31 11.40 9.34 -2.14
CA ALA A 31 10.12 9.09 -2.79
C ALA A 31 8.94 9.23 -1.81
N PHE A 32 9.08 8.75 -0.57
CA PHE A 32 8.09 8.96 0.47
C PHE A 32 7.96 10.43 0.90
N ASP A 33 9.07 11.17 0.96
CA ASP A 33 9.05 12.60 1.27
C ASP A 33 8.27 13.38 0.20
N LEU A 34 8.52 13.09 -1.08
CA LEU A 34 7.76 13.66 -2.20
C LEU A 34 6.27 13.33 -2.07
N TRP A 35 5.95 12.07 -1.81
CA TRP A 35 4.56 11.64 -1.73
C TRP A 35 3.82 12.30 -0.57
N SER A 36 4.42 12.33 0.62
CA SER A 36 3.85 12.98 1.80
C SER A 36 3.73 14.50 1.67
N SER A 37 4.52 15.11 0.78
CA SER A 37 4.43 16.54 0.43
C SER A 37 3.37 16.85 -0.64
N GLY A 38 2.62 15.84 -1.11
CA GLY A 38 1.61 15.98 -2.16
C GLY A 38 2.15 15.91 -3.59
N GLU A 39 3.43 15.60 -3.77
CA GLU A 39 4.07 15.49 -5.09
C GLU A 39 3.93 14.05 -5.65
N SER A 40 2.71 13.50 -5.63
CA SER A 40 2.39 12.11 -5.96
C SER A 40 2.99 11.65 -7.29
N GLN A 41 2.88 12.44 -8.35
CA GLN A 41 3.43 12.08 -9.67
C GLN A 41 4.96 11.94 -9.65
N GLN A 42 5.64 12.84 -8.92
CA GLN A 42 7.10 12.79 -8.82
C GLN A 42 7.56 11.61 -7.98
N ALA A 43 6.84 11.31 -6.90
CA ALA A 43 7.05 10.13 -6.08
C ALA A 43 6.89 8.84 -6.88
N ALA A 44 5.78 8.69 -7.63
CA ALA A 44 5.55 7.54 -8.49
C ALA A 44 6.68 7.36 -9.51
N ASN A 45 7.08 8.43 -10.19
CA ASN A 45 8.18 8.41 -11.14
C ASN A 45 9.52 8.02 -10.48
N LEU A 46 9.77 8.46 -9.25
CA LEU A 46 10.97 8.09 -8.51
C LEU A 46 10.93 6.62 -8.08
N PHE A 47 9.80 6.12 -7.58
CA PHE A 47 9.63 4.69 -7.29
C PHE A 47 9.84 3.83 -8.53
N GLU A 48 9.33 4.21 -9.70
CA GLU A 48 9.59 3.50 -10.97
C GLU A 48 11.09 3.46 -11.31
N ARG A 49 11.81 4.58 -11.17
CA ARG A 49 13.26 4.61 -11.39
C ARG A 49 14.01 3.69 -10.42
N ILE A 50 13.63 3.69 -9.15
CA ILE A 50 14.22 2.78 -8.15
C ILE A 50 13.91 1.33 -8.52
N ALA A 51 12.69 1.04 -8.96
CA ALA A 51 12.28 -0.30 -9.38
C ALA A 51 13.09 -0.83 -10.56
N SER A 52 13.50 0.04 -11.49
CA SER A 52 14.39 -0.32 -12.59
C SER A 52 15.83 -0.60 -12.14
N ALA A 53 16.28 -0.07 -11.00
CA ALA A 53 17.61 -0.35 -10.45
C ALA A 53 17.60 -1.55 -9.49
N GLU A 54 16.46 -1.81 -8.84
CA GLU A 54 16.26 -2.81 -7.79
C GLU A 54 15.23 -3.86 -8.24
N GLU A 55 15.44 -4.48 -9.40
CA GLU A 55 14.43 -5.27 -10.12
C GLU A 55 13.86 -6.45 -9.33
N ASN A 56 14.65 -7.01 -8.40
CA ASN A 56 14.24 -8.13 -7.54
C ASN A 56 13.53 -7.68 -6.25
N ASN A 57 13.31 -6.38 -6.07
CA ASN A 57 12.62 -5.81 -4.92
C ASN A 57 11.22 -5.38 -5.32
N TRP A 58 10.20 -6.04 -4.76
CA TRP A 58 8.81 -5.74 -5.07
C TRP A 58 8.32 -4.38 -4.55
N LEU A 59 8.95 -3.80 -3.53
CA LEU A 59 8.43 -2.62 -2.84
C LEU A 59 8.37 -1.36 -3.72
N PRO A 60 9.41 -0.99 -4.50
CA PRO A 60 9.32 0.15 -5.41
C PRO A 60 8.20 -0.02 -6.46
N PHE A 61 8.05 -1.21 -7.05
CA PHE A 61 6.96 -1.51 -7.96
C PHE A 61 5.59 -1.37 -7.28
N TYR A 62 5.46 -1.88 -6.06
CA TYR A 62 4.24 -1.80 -5.26
C TYR A 62 3.82 -0.36 -4.99
N TYR A 63 4.74 0.51 -4.53
CA TYR A 63 4.41 1.89 -4.22
C TYR A 63 4.13 2.73 -5.46
N ALA A 64 4.85 2.48 -6.57
CA ALA A 64 4.54 3.11 -7.84
C ALA A 64 3.12 2.74 -8.34
N ALA A 65 2.75 1.46 -8.24
CA ALA A 65 1.40 1.00 -8.57
C ALA A 65 0.35 1.62 -7.63
N GLN A 66 0.64 1.65 -6.32
CA GLN A 66 -0.26 2.19 -5.31
C GLN A 66 -0.62 3.65 -5.60
N ILE A 67 0.35 4.51 -5.84
CA ILE A 67 0.09 5.92 -6.12
C ILE A 67 -0.82 6.05 -7.34
N LYS A 68 -0.51 5.35 -8.43
CA LYS A 68 -1.32 5.39 -9.66
C LYS A 68 -2.75 4.91 -9.42
N ILE A 69 -2.95 3.86 -8.65
CA ILE A 69 -4.29 3.34 -8.31
C ILE A 69 -5.05 4.35 -7.46
N VAL A 70 -4.44 4.89 -6.40
CA VAL A 70 -5.10 5.83 -5.49
C VAL A 70 -5.48 7.11 -6.22
N GLU A 71 -4.56 7.71 -6.98
CA GLU A 71 -4.81 8.93 -7.77
C GLU A 71 -5.87 8.71 -8.86
N SER A 72 -6.02 7.47 -9.37
CA SER A 72 -7.03 7.18 -10.40
C SER A 72 -8.47 7.35 -9.93
N PHE A 73 -8.74 7.28 -8.62
CA PHE A 73 -10.10 7.44 -8.10
C PHE A 73 -10.64 8.86 -8.31
N ASP A 74 -9.77 9.86 -8.30
CA ASP A 74 -10.13 11.27 -8.47
C ASP A 74 -9.98 11.77 -9.92
N MET A 75 -9.57 10.90 -10.86
CA MET A 75 -9.45 11.24 -12.28
C MET A 75 -10.81 11.23 -12.99
N GLU A 76 -11.12 12.32 -13.69
CA GLU A 76 -12.35 12.48 -14.48
C GLU A 76 -12.19 12.00 -15.93
N ASP A 77 -11.01 12.19 -16.54
CA ASP A 77 -10.75 11.77 -17.91
C ASP A 77 -10.61 10.24 -17.98
N VAL A 78 -11.59 9.60 -18.63
CA VAL A 78 -11.70 8.14 -18.74
C VAL A 78 -10.49 7.55 -19.46
N VAL A 79 -9.99 8.19 -20.52
CA VAL A 79 -8.86 7.66 -21.30
C VAL A 79 -7.58 7.72 -20.49
N LEU A 80 -7.32 8.84 -19.82
CA LEU A 80 -6.15 8.99 -18.95
C LEU A 80 -6.24 8.06 -17.73
N LYS A 81 -7.43 7.89 -17.16
CA LYS A 81 -7.66 6.98 -16.04
C LYS A 81 -7.42 5.52 -16.45
N GLU A 82 -7.90 5.10 -17.62
CA GLU A 82 -7.64 3.76 -18.15
C GLU A 82 -6.13 3.52 -18.36
N GLN A 83 -5.43 4.43 -19.03
CA GLN A 83 -3.98 4.35 -19.24
C GLN A 83 -3.20 4.29 -17.91
N GLN A 84 -3.64 5.05 -16.91
CA GLN A 84 -3.03 5.02 -15.58
C GLN A 84 -3.24 3.67 -14.89
N LEU A 85 -4.43 3.08 -15.00
CA LEU A 85 -4.73 1.76 -14.44
C LEU A 85 -3.99 0.64 -15.16
N GLU A 86 -3.85 0.70 -16.47
CA GLU A 86 -3.00 -0.23 -17.24
C GLU A 86 -1.56 -0.16 -16.75
N LYS A 87 -1.02 1.05 -16.58
CA LYS A 87 0.34 1.23 -16.06
C LYS A 87 0.49 0.69 -14.64
N ALA A 88 -0.51 0.91 -13.79
CA ALA A 88 -0.51 0.38 -12.44
C ALA A 88 -0.55 -1.16 -12.43
N GLN A 89 -1.30 -1.78 -13.33
CA GLN A 89 -1.35 -3.24 -13.48
C GLN A 89 0.03 -3.80 -13.85
N GLU A 90 0.72 -3.21 -14.83
CA GLU A 90 2.08 -3.62 -15.21
C GLU A 90 3.06 -3.59 -14.02
N LEU A 91 3.03 -2.52 -13.24
CA LEU A 91 3.88 -2.36 -12.07
C LEU A 91 3.50 -3.37 -10.98
N LEU A 92 2.21 -3.57 -10.74
CA LEU A 92 1.73 -4.52 -9.76
C LEU A 92 2.09 -5.97 -10.14
N ASP A 93 2.07 -6.32 -11.41
CA ASP A 93 2.50 -7.64 -11.87
C ASP A 93 4.00 -7.86 -11.68
N LYS A 94 4.84 -6.84 -11.90
CA LYS A 94 6.26 -6.90 -11.53
C LYS A 94 6.47 -7.00 -10.02
N SER A 95 5.69 -6.28 -9.22
CA SER A 95 5.69 -6.42 -7.76
C SER A 95 5.37 -7.86 -7.34
N LYS A 96 4.32 -8.46 -7.90
CA LYS A 96 3.89 -9.83 -7.62
C LYS A 96 4.99 -10.84 -7.99
N ALA A 97 5.58 -10.70 -9.17
CA ALA A 97 6.65 -11.57 -9.66
C ALA A 97 7.90 -11.57 -8.76
N ASN A 98 8.18 -10.43 -8.11
CA ASN A 98 9.35 -10.25 -7.24
C ASN A 98 9.02 -10.32 -5.74
N SER A 99 7.84 -10.86 -5.40
CA SER A 99 7.39 -11.03 -4.02
C SER A 99 7.16 -12.50 -3.69
N GLN A 100 7.03 -12.82 -2.40
CA GLN A 100 6.63 -14.16 -1.99
C GLN A 100 5.25 -14.53 -2.59
N PRO A 101 5.02 -15.82 -2.93
CA PRO A 101 3.71 -16.28 -3.38
C PRO A 101 2.60 -15.86 -2.41
N GLU A 102 1.47 -15.45 -2.99
CA GLU A 102 0.30 -15.00 -2.23
C GLU A 102 0.58 -13.86 -1.22
N ASN A 103 1.50 -12.95 -1.55
CA ASN A 103 1.71 -11.72 -0.79
C ASN A 103 0.39 -10.93 -0.65
N VAL A 104 -0.11 -10.84 0.59
CA VAL A 104 -1.41 -10.23 0.89
C VAL A 104 -1.48 -8.73 0.57
N GLU A 105 -0.36 -8.01 0.62
CA GLU A 105 -0.32 -6.59 0.25
C GLU A 105 -0.58 -6.43 -1.25
N ASN A 106 -0.01 -7.31 -2.07
CA ASN A 106 -0.26 -7.34 -3.51
C ASN A 106 -1.69 -7.81 -3.85
N LEU A 107 -2.27 -8.73 -3.08
CA LEU A 107 -3.68 -9.13 -3.24
C LEU A 107 -4.63 -7.97 -2.97
N VAL A 108 -4.39 -7.22 -1.88
CA VAL A 108 -5.16 -6.01 -1.55
C VAL A 108 -5.03 -4.97 -2.66
N MET A 109 -3.80 -4.74 -3.15
CA MET A 109 -3.57 -3.76 -4.22
C MET A 109 -4.27 -4.16 -5.52
N GLN A 110 -4.28 -5.46 -5.87
CA GLN A 110 -4.97 -5.97 -7.05
C GLN A 110 -6.49 -5.77 -6.95
N ALA A 111 -7.05 -6.01 -5.77
CA ALA A 111 -8.47 -5.79 -5.52
C ALA A 111 -8.84 -4.31 -5.60
N MET A 112 -7.99 -3.42 -5.09
CA MET A 112 -8.15 -1.98 -5.19
C MET A 112 -8.06 -1.47 -6.64
N LEU A 113 -7.11 -1.99 -7.43
CA LEU A 113 -6.99 -1.69 -8.86
C LEU A 113 -8.25 -2.09 -9.64
N TYR A 114 -8.79 -3.29 -9.40
CA TYR A 114 -10.03 -3.71 -10.03
C TYR A 114 -11.24 -2.91 -9.55
N THR A 115 -11.25 -2.47 -8.29
CA THR A 115 -12.25 -1.52 -7.81
C THR A 115 -12.17 -0.22 -8.59
N ALA A 116 -10.97 0.30 -8.87
CA ALA A 116 -10.80 1.50 -9.67
C ALA A 116 -11.30 1.32 -11.12
N TYR A 117 -11.07 0.17 -11.77
CA TYR A 117 -11.70 -0.17 -13.06
C TYR A 117 -13.23 -0.20 -12.97
N ILE A 118 -13.80 -0.75 -11.89
CA ILE A 118 -15.26 -0.71 -11.70
C ILE A 118 -15.75 0.75 -11.59
N THR A 119 -15.01 1.64 -10.93
CA THR A 119 -15.39 3.07 -10.88
C THR A 119 -15.20 3.81 -12.20
N LEU A 120 -14.29 3.34 -13.07
CA LEU A 120 -14.07 3.91 -14.40
C LEU A 120 -15.30 3.71 -15.30
N ASP A 121 -15.80 2.48 -15.37
CA ASP A 121 -17.03 2.14 -16.08
C ASP A 121 -17.74 0.95 -15.40
N PRO A 122 -18.72 1.23 -14.50
CA PRO A 122 -19.45 0.18 -13.80
C PRO A 122 -20.23 -0.74 -14.74
N SER A 123 -20.64 -0.25 -15.92
CA SER A 123 -21.41 -1.03 -16.89
C SER A 123 -20.54 -2.08 -17.60
N VAL A 124 -19.27 -1.74 -17.83
CA VAL A 124 -18.30 -2.63 -18.48
C VAL A 124 -17.65 -3.57 -17.48
N TYR A 125 -17.22 -3.05 -16.33
CA TYR A 125 -16.35 -3.78 -15.39
C TYR A 125 -17.09 -4.34 -14.17
N GLY A 126 -18.27 -3.82 -13.82
CA GLY A 126 -19.00 -4.21 -12.60
C GLY A 126 -19.22 -5.72 -12.50
N MET A 127 -19.94 -6.31 -13.46
CA MET A 127 -20.18 -7.76 -13.46
C MET A 127 -18.90 -8.58 -13.68
N LYS A 128 -17.93 -8.04 -14.43
CA LYS A 128 -16.68 -8.76 -14.76
C LYS A 128 -15.75 -8.90 -13.56
N LEU A 129 -15.65 -7.85 -12.74
CA LEU A 129 -14.60 -7.72 -11.72
C LEU A 129 -15.12 -7.82 -10.29
N SER A 130 -16.39 -7.54 -10.00
CA SER A 130 -16.87 -7.50 -8.59
C SER A 130 -16.68 -8.84 -7.86
N GLY A 131 -16.98 -9.96 -8.52
CA GLY A 131 -16.74 -11.29 -7.94
C GLY A 131 -15.26 -11.57 -7.70
N THR A 132 -14.39 -11.12 -8.60
CA THR A 132 -12.93 -11.23 -8.45
C THR A 132 -12.41 -10.38 -7.29
N VAL A 133 -12.91 -9.15 -7.14
CA VAL A 133 -12.54 -8.26 -6.03
C VAL A 133 -12.91 -8.90 -4.69
N THR A 134 -14.15 -9.40 -4.55
CA THR A 134 -14.58 -10.13 -3.35
C THR A 134 -13.68 -11.32 -3.06
N SER A 135 -13.39 -12.16 -4.07
CA SER A 135 -12.54 -13.34 -3.91
C SER A 135 -11.11 -12.99 -3.48
N LEU A 136 -10.53 -11.91 -4.02
CA LEU A 136 -9.20 -11.44 -3.64
C LEU A 136 -9.15 -11.01 -2.17
N TYR A 137 -10.15 -10.24 -1.71
CA TYR A 137 -10.22 -9.81 -0.32
C TYR A 137 -10.48 -10.98 0.64
N GLU A 138 -11.36 -11.92 0.28
CA GLU A 138 -11.59 -13.14 1.06
C GLU A 138 -10.33 -14.00 1.16
N LYS A 139 -9.61 -14.17 0.05
CA LYS A 139 -8.33 -14.87 0.02
C LYS A 139 -7.30 -14.20 0.91
N ALA A 140 -7.14 -12.88 0.79
CA ALA A 140 -6.22 -12.11 1.63
C ALA A 140 -6.58 -12.22 3.12
N LEU A 141 -7.87 -12.14 3.47
CA LEU A 141 -8.36 -12.27 4.84
C LEU A 141 -8.11 -13.68 5.40
N LYS A 142 -8.26 -14.72 4.58
CA LYS A 142 -7.95 -16.09 4.98
C LYS A 142 -6.45 -16.28 5.29
N ILE A 143 -5.58 -15.66 4.52
CA ILE A 143 -4.11 -15.78 4.67
C ILE A 143 -3.61 -14.94 5.85
N ALA A 144 -4.11 -13.70 5.99
CA ALA A 144 -3.65 -12.76 7.00
C ALA A 144 -4.83 -12.04 7.68
N PRO A 145 -5.60 -12.75 8.53
CA PRO A 145 -6.82 -12.21 9.15
C PRO A 145 -6.57 -11.04 10.11
N GLU A 146 -5.33 -10.84 10.53
CA GLU A 146 -4.90 -9.75 11.42
C GLU A 146 -4.11 -8.65 10.69
N ASN A 147 -3.94 -8.75 9.37
CA ASN A 147 -3.33 -7.65 8.62
C ASN A 147 -4.34 -6.48 8.57
N PRO A 148 -3.99 -5.30 9.12
CA PRO A 148 -4.94 -4.20 9.24
C PRO A 148 -5.41 -3.67 7.88
N ARG A 149 -4.56 -3.66 6.84
CA ARG A 149 -4.93 -3.23 5.49
C ARG A 149 -5.89 -4.23 4.83
N VAL A 150 -5.70 -5.52 5.06
CA VAL A 150 -6.63 -6.55 4.58
C VAL A 150 -8.02 -6.35 5.17
N VAL A 151 -8.11 -6.19 6.50
CA VAL A 151 -9.38 -5.97 7.20
C VAL A 151 -10.03 -4.65 6.75
N LEU A 152 -9.25 -3.57 6.70
CA LEU A 152 -9.74 -2.25 6.27
C LEU A 152 -10.27 -2.29 4.83
N SER A 153 -9.47 -2.72 3.87
CA SER A 153 -9.83 -2.66 2.45
C SER A 153 -10.99 -3.60 2.12
N LYS A 154 -11.10 -4.75 2.79
CA LYS A 154 -12.30 -5.59 2.67
C LYS A 154 -13.53 -4.89 3.24
N ALA A 155 -13.44 -4.32 4.44
CA ALA A 155 -14.56 -3.62 5.05
C ALA A 155 -15.04 -2.47 4.16
N GLU A 156 -14.11 -1.70 3.58
CA GLU A 156 -14.42 -0.62 2.66
C GLU A 156 -15.09 -1.10 1.36
N TRP A 157 -14.62 -2.21 0.79
CA TRP A 157 -15.29 -2.87 -0.34
C TRP A 157 -16.71 -3.29 0.01
N ASP A 158 -16.90 -3.97 1.14
CA ASP A 158 -18.20 -4.43 1.60
C ASP A 158 -19.17 -3.25 1.87
N MET A 159 -18.66 -2.14 2.41
CA MET A 159 -19.42 -0.89 2.56
C MET A 159 -19.82 -0.31 1.19
N GLY A 160 -18.94 -0.36 0.19
CA GLY A 160 -19.26 0.02 -1.18
C GLY A 160 -20.38 -0.83 -1.77
N ALA A 161 -20.29 -2.15 -1.62
CA ALA A 161 -21.31 -3.09 -2.07
C ALA A 161 -22.66 -2.86 -1.37
N ALA A 162 -22.68 -2.66 -0.05
CA ALA A 162 -23.90 -2.33 0.69
C ALA A 162 -24.58 -1.07 0.12
N ARG A 163 -23.83 0.02 -0.09
CA ARG A 163 -24.38 1.24 -0.70
C ARG A 163 -24.99 0.97 -2.07
N PHE A 164 -24.32 0.19 -2.90
CA PHE A 164 -24.81 -0.16 -4.25
C PHE A 164 -26.14 -0.91 -4.21
N PHE A 165 -26.31 -1.84 -3.28
CA PHE A 165 -27.56 -2.59 -3.10
C PHE A 165 -28.61 -1.90 -2.21
N GLY A 166 -28.37 -0.65 -1.80
CA GLY A 166 -29.29 0.12 -0.96
C GLY A 166 -29.34 -0.34 0.50
N GLU A 167 -28.33 -1.09 0.96
CA GLU A 167 -28.17 -1.52 2.34
C GLU A 167 -27.36 -0.50 3.15
N ASP A 168 -27.49 -0.52 4.49
CA ASP A 168 -26.72 0.35 5.36
C ASP A 168 -25.23 -0.06 5.40
N PRO A 169 -24.28 0.76 4.91
CA PRO A 169 -22.85 0.47 5.01
C PRO A 169 -22.36 0.48 6.47
N GLY A 170 -23.11 1.11 7.39
CA GLY A 170 -22.80 1.18 8.81
C GLY A 170 -22.61 -0.19 9.47
N LYS A 171 -23.21 -1.25 8.92
CA LYS A 171 -23.05 -2.62 9.42
C LYS A 171 -21.61 -3.13 9.41
N TYR A 172 -20.72 -2.55 8.60
CA TYR A 172 -19.30 -2.92 8.51
C TYR A 172 -18.37 -2.04 9.35
N CYS A 173 -18.90 -1.02 10.03
CA CYS A 173 -18.13 -0.18 10.95
C CYS A 173 -17.37 -0.97 12.04
N PRO A 174 -17.89 -2.09 12.58
CA PRO A 174 -17.11 -2.93 13.50
C PRO A 174 -15.79 -3.43 12.90
N GLU A 175 -15.75 -3.80 11.62
CA GLU A 175 -14.52 -4.25 10.96
C GLU A 175 -13.56 -3.07 10.69
N VAL A 176 -14.09 -1.88 10.38
CA VAL A 176 -13.24 -0.67 10.28
C VAL A 176 -12.61 -0.35 11.65
N LYS A 177 -13.37 -0.41 12.75
CA LYS A 177 -12.85 -0.23 14.12
C LYS A 177 -11.79 -1.28 14.45
N ARG A 178 -12.06 -2.55 14.13
CA ARG A 178 -11.10 -3.66 14.29
C ARG A 178 -9.82 -3.41 13.52
N SER A 179 -9.89 -2.91 12.28
CA SER A 179 -8.69 -2.57 11.49
C SER A 179 -7.83 -1.51 12.18
N LEU A 180 -8.44 -0.51 12.82
CA LEU A 180 -7.73 0.54 13.56
C LEU A 180 -7.01 0.00 14.80
N GLU A 181 -7.63 -0.91 15.52
CA GLU A 181 -6.98 -1.63 16.62
C GLU A 181 -5.80 -2.46 16.12
N LEU A 182 -5.93 -3.13 14.96
CA LEU A 182 -4.85 -3.89 14.35
C LEU A 182 -3.70 -2.99 13.89
N PHE A 183 -3.98 -1.78 13.37
CA PHE A 183 -2.94 -0.80 13.03
C PHE A 183 -2.09 -0.43 14.26
N SER A 184 -2.71 -0.23 15.42
CA SER A 184 -1.98 0.10 16.66
C SER A 184 -1.02 -1.00 17.13
N LYS A 185 -1.28 -2.26 16.73
CA LYS A 185 -0.47 -3.43 17.07
C LYS A 185 0.46 -3.85 15.93
N PHE A 186 0.30 -3.25 14.75
CA PHE A 186 1.01 -3.66 13.55
C PHE A 186 2.49 -3.33 13.66
N LYS A 187 3.33 -4.33 13.45
CA LYS A 187 4.79 -4.17 13.36
C LYS A 187 5.21 -4.46 11.92
N ALA A 188 5.77 -3.44 11.28
CA ALA A 188 6.30 -3.57 9.93
C ALA A 188 7.41 -4.63 9.90
N ARG A 189 7.40 -5.49 8.88
CA ARG A 189 8.39 -6.58 8.76
C ARG A 189 9.76 -6.10 8.26
N SER A 190 9.81 -4.91 7.69
CA SER A 190 11.01 -4.24 7.19
C SER A 190 10.78 -2.72 7.15
N ALA A 191 11.84 -1.93 6.95
CA ALA A 191 11.81 -0.46 6.99
C ALA A 191 10.79 0.17 6.03
N PHE A 192 10.60 -0.42 4.84
CA PHE A 192 9.68 0.09 3.81
C PHE A 192 8.47 -0.82 3.60
N TYR A 193 8.19 -1.75 4.51
CA TYR A 193 7.00 -2.56 4.41
C TYR A 193 5.73 -1.68 4.46
N PRO A 194 4.68 -1.99 3.68
CA PRO A 194 3.46 -1.17 3.63
C PRO A 194 2.91 -0.81 5.02
N ASN A 195 2.73 0.48 5.26
CA ASN A 195 2.28 1.06 6.54
C ASN A 195 1.13 2.08 6.38
N TRP A 196 0.50 2.13 5.20
CA TRP A 196 -0.63 3.00 4.90
C TRP A 196 -1.95 2.45 5.46
N GLY A 197 -3.00 3.29 5.43
CA GLY A 197 -4.39 2.90 5.67
C GLY A 197 -4.98 3.36 7.00
N GLU A 198 -4.16 3.62 8.03
CA GLU A 198 -4.68 4.07 9.33
C GLU A 198 -5.47 5.39 9.24
N GLY A 199 -4.95 6.36 8.48
CA GLY A 199 -5.65 7.62 8.21
C GLY A 199 -6.99 7.41 7.48
N ARG A 200 -7.02 6.50 6.49
CA ARG A 200 -8.25 6.14 5.77
C ARG A 200 -9.27 5.49 6.71
N ALA A 201 -8.84 4.57 7.58
CA ALA A 201 -9.71 3.96 8.58
C ALA A 201 -10.36 5.01 9.49
N LYS A 202 -9.56 5.96 10.02
CA LYS A 202 -10.06 7.07 10.84
C LYS A 202 -11.10 7.91 10.10
N MET A 203 -10.83 8.24 8.84
CA MET A 203 -11.75 9.03 8.03
C MET A 203 -13.06 8.28 7.73
N ILE A 204 -13.01 6.98 7.43
CA ILE A 204 -14.23 6.17 7.22
C ILE A 204 -15.06 6.14 8.51
N LEU A 205 -14.43 5.96 9.68
CA LEU A 205 -15.14 6.00 10.95
C LEU A 205 -15.82 7.35 11.18
N GLN A 206 -15.15 8.46 10.87
CA GLN A 206 -15.73 9.79 11.02
C GLN A 206 -16.90 10.05 10.07
N ASN A 207 -16.79 9.61 8.81
CA ASN A 207 -17.72 10.00 7.75
C ASN A 207 -18.87 9.00 7.53
N ASN A 208 -18.68 7.73 7.86
CA ASN A 208 -19.61 6.65 7.50
C ASN A 208 -20.11 5.85 8.69
N CYS A 209 -19.44 5.96 9.84
CA CYS A 209 -19.84 5.27 11.05
C CYS A 209 -20.41 6.28 12.03
N LYS A 210 -21.75 6.34 12.12
CA LYS A 210 -22.41 7.11 13.18
C LYS A 210 -21.92 6.56 14.54
N ASN A 211 -21.67 7.46 15.48
CA ASN A 211 -21.40 7.10 16.88
C ASN A 211 -22.56 6.30 17.47
#